data_AF-A0A3N7G9Y2-F1
#
_entry.id   AF-A0A3N7G9Y2-F1
#
_cell.length_a   1.000
_cell.length_b   1.000
_cell.length_c   1.000
_cell.angle_alpha   90.00
_cell.angle_beta   90.00
_cell.angle_gamma   90.00
#
_symmetry.space_group_name_H-M   'P 1'
#
loop_
_entity.id
_entity.type
_entity.pdbx_description
1 polymer ?
#
loop_
_entity_poly.entity_id
_entity_poly.type
_entity_poly.pdbx_seq_one_letter_code
_entity_poly.pdbx_strand_id
1 'polypeptide(L)'
;MLSTQDPRLAVWWSPVQVQWVADPSLDKYMDDAIYRNNQRLIVLTLPDAELQQGIAAGDKFTRRFNPNRKGANDPELNANLYVGLPAGLVSPDSHNGNPDPGQDKPNQHVSLMSHLYRTHSDPDLMKSRIISSAEVSFILAEAALKGWSVNGSAESHYLDGIRNSLITWKQEDAYGEFVARDGIAFNSANALQQIITQKWIASWTGAVEAWMDFRRTGWPDLKAGPASPQPVLPLRFIYGSAEQLANPTNIEEAITRLEQNQYSNQPNSQWSKPWVVQGTGKPW
;
A
#
# COMPACT_ATOMS: atom_id res chain seq x y z
N MET A 1 1.63 7.35 4.27
CA MET A 1 1.35 7.98 2.97
C MET A 1 0.14 8.88 3.02
N LEU A 2 -1.09 8.37 3.27
CA LEU A 2 -2.28 9.22 3.35
C LEU A 2 -2.20 10.25 4.48
N SER A 3 -1.85 9.81 5.70
CA SER A 3 -1.70 10.69 6.87
C SER A 3 -0.60 11.75 6.70
N THR A 4 0.43 11.43 5.91
CA THR A 4 1.59 12.29 5.68
C THR A 4 1.51 13.07 4.37
N GLN A 5 0.41 12.91 3.61
CA GLN A 5 0.17 13.49 2.29
C GLN A 5 1.38 13.30 1.34
N ASP A 6 1.90 12.07 1.28
CA ASP A 6 3.10 11.76 0.52
C ASP A 6 2.96 12.16 -0.96
N PRO A 7 3.86 12.98 -1.52
CA PRO A 7 3.72 13.51 -2.88
C PRO A 7 3.78 12.42 -3.95
N ARG A 8 4.40 11.26 -3.66
CA ARG A 8 4.46 10.12 -4.59
C ARG A 8 3.08 9.48 -4.79
N LEU A 9 2.13 9.70 -3.89
CA LEU A 9 0.76 9.17 -3.98
C LEU A 9 0.08 9.60 -5.30
N ALA A 10 0.24 10.85 -5.70
CA ALA A 10 -0.35 11.40 -6.92
C ALA A 10 0.29 10.84 -8.21
N VAL A 11 1.49 10.27 -8.11
CA VAL A 11 2.18 9.63 -9.22
C VAL A 11 1.67 8.19 -9.40
N TRP A 12 1.53 7.47 -8.29
CA TRP A 12 1.20 6.04 -8.31
C TRP A 12 -0.29 5.75 -8.43
N TRP A 13 -1.13 6.68 -8.00
CA TRP A 13 -2.57 6.48 -7.91
C TRP A 13 -3.33 7.58 -8.62
N SER A 14 -4.35 7.17 -9.38
CA SER A 14 -5.45 8.03 -9.77
C SER A 14 -6.35 8.24 -8.53
N PRO A 15 -6.77 9.49 -8.25
CA PRO A 15 -7.77 9.75 -7.21
C PRO A 15 -9.06 8.96 -7.43
N VAL A 16 -9.89 8.89 -6.38
CA VAL A 16 -11.25 8.35 -6.48
C VAL A 16 -12.01 9.12 -7.56
N GLN A 17 -12.56 8.39 -8.54
CA GLN A 17 -13.23 9.00 -9.69
C GLN A 17 -14.58 9.61 -9.32
N VAL A 18 -15.34 8.95 -8.45
CA VAL A 18 -16.62 9.42 -7.92
C VAL A 18 -16.54 9.51 -6.39
N GLN A 19 -16.15 10.67 -5.88
CA GLN A 19 -15.96 10.87 -4.44
C GLN A 19 -17.29 10.95 -3.69
N TRP A 20 -17.34 10.38 -2.49
CA TRP A 20 -18.46 10.57 -1.58
C TRP A 20 -18.46 11.99 -1.01
N VAL A 21 -19.63 12.61 -0.94
CA VAL A 21 -19.83 13.94 -0.35
C VAL A 21 -21.02 13.89 0.61
N ALA A 22 -20.84 14.37 1.83
CA ALA A 22 -21.92 14.41 2.80
C ALA A 22 -23.01 15.40 2.37
N ASP A 23 -24.26 14.96 2.40
CA ASP A 23 -25.45 15.76 2.17
C ASP A 23 -26.53 15.37 3.19
N PRO A 24 -26.63 16.11 4.31
CA PRO A 24 -27.63 15.84 5.36
C PRO A 24 -29.08 16.02 4.92
N SER A 25 -29.33 16.57 3.72
CA SER A 25 -30.69 16.81 3.22
C SER A 25 -31.33 15.58 2.55
N LEU A 26 -30.55 14.55 2.19
CA LEU A 26 -31.10 13.34 1.57
C LEU A 26 -32.02 12.60 2.55
N ASP A 27 -33.06 11.98 2.03
CA ASP A 27 -34.00 11.16 2.81
C ASP A 27 -33.47 9.74 3.10
N LYS A 28 -32.40 9.33 2.41
CA LYS A 28 -31.72 8.02 2.50
C LYS A 28 -30.22 8.15 2.79
N TYR A 29 -29.58 7.06 3.20
CA TYR A 29 -28.14 7.05 3.50
C TYR A 29 -27.28 7.32 2.26
N MET A 30 -27.42 6.56 1.18
CA MET A 30 -26.66 6.77 -0.05
C MET A 30 -27.56 7.23 -1.17
N ASP A 31 -27.16 8.27 -1.90
CA ASP A 31 -27.85 8.67 -3.11
C ASP A 31 -27.65 7.63 -4.22
N ASP A 32 -28.60 7.55 -5.15
CA ASP A 32 -28.55 6.66 -6.32
C ASP A 32 -27.96 7.32 -7.57
N ALA A 33 -27.61 8.61 -7.47
CA ALA A 33 -27.14 9.42 -8.57
C ALA A 33 -25.67 9.85 -8.42
N ILE A 34 -24.99 9.95 -9.56
CA ILE A 34 -23.73 10.69 -9.69
C ILE A 34 -24.06 12.17 -9.94
N TYR A 35 -23.23 13.07 -9.42
CA TYR A 35 -23.27 14.50 -9.70
C TYR A 35 -22.00 14.89 -10.46
N ARG A 36 -22.16 15.59 -11.59
CA ARG A 36 -21.06 16.23 -12.32
C ARG A 36 -21.12 17.72 -12.06
N ASN A 37 -20.09 18.27 -11.40
CA ASN A 37 -20.05 19.69 -11.00
C ASN A 37 -21.34 20.16 -10.27
N ASN A 38 -21.81 19.35 -9.32
CA ASN A 38 -23.07 19.52 -8.58
C ASN A 38 -24.37 19.39 -9.39
N GLN A 39 -24.31 19.12 -10.70
CA GLN A 39 -25.48 18.76 -11.49
C GLN A 39 -25.76 17.27 -11.37
N ARG A 40 -26.97 16.90 -10.92
CA ARG A 40 -27.40 15.51 -10.77
C ARG A 40 -27.53 14.83 -12.13
N LEU A 41 -26.89 13.68 -12.29
CA LEU A 41 -27.02 12.79 -13.43
C LEU A 41 -27.92 11.61 -13.02
N ILE A 42 -28.85 11.21 -13.89
CA ILE A 42 -29.77 10.09 -13.62
C ILE A 42 -29.09 8.77 -14.01
N VAL A 43 -27.92 8.51 -13.42
CA VAL A 43 -27.11 7.32 -13.67
C VAL A 43 -26.52 6.79 -12.36
N LEU A 44 -26.47 5.46 -12.23
CA LEU A 44 -25.84 4.80 -11.08
C LEU A 44 -24.32 4.75 -11.25
N THR A 45 -23.84 4.42 -12.45
CA THR A 45 -22.42 4.36 -12.78
C THR A 45 -22.18 5.03 -14.12
N LEU A 46 -20.95 5.50 -14.34
CA LEU A 46 -20.50 6.00 -15.64
C LEU A 46 -19.38 5.09 -16.19
N PRO A 47 -19.26 4.89 -17.50
CA PRO A 47 -18.11 4.17 -18.05
C PRO A 47 -16.78 4.84 -17.64
N ASP A 48 -15.72 4.06 -17.39
CA ASP A 48 -14.39 4.60 -17.01
C ASP A 48 -13.92 5.66 -18.01
N ALA A 49 -14.08 5.41 -19.32
CA ALA A 49 -13.69 6.35 -20.36
C ALA A 49 -14.38 7.73 -20.24
N GLU A 50 -15.66 7.77 -19.85
CA GLU A 50 -16.39 9.02 -19.67
C GLU A 50 -15.91 9.78 -18.42
N LEU A 51 -15.72 9.06 -17.31
CA LEU A 51 -15.14 9.64 -16.09
C LEU A 51 -13.75 10.21 -16.36
N GLN A 52 -12.90 9.49 -17.07
CA GLN A 52 -11.56 9.95 -17.44
C GLN A 52 -11.61 11.20 -18.30
N GLN A 53 -12.46 11.21 -19.35
CA GLN A 53 -12.60 12.38 -20.22
C GLN A 53 -13.10 13.60 -19.46
N GLY A 54 -14.09 13.43 -18.59
CA GLY A 54 -14.62 14.53 -17.77
C GLY A 54 -13.59 15.05 -16.76
N ILE A 55 -12.90 14.16 -16.04
CA ILE A 55 -11.87 14.53 -15.07
C ILE A 55 -10.73 15.29 -15.77
N ALA A 56 -10.31 14.83 -16.96
CA ALA A 56 -9.31 15.53 -17.77
C ALA A 56 -9.79 16.92 -18.24
N ALA A 57 -11.10 17.10 -18.42
CA ALA A 57 -11.73 18.39 -18.72
C ALA A 57 -11.97 19.26 -17.46
N GLY A 58 -11.60 18.79 -16.27
CA GLY A 58 -11.76 19.50 -15.00
C GLY A 58 -13.08 19.25 -14.28
N ASP A 59 -13.90 18.31 -14.76
CA ASP A 59 -15.13 17.93 -14.07
C ASP A 59 -14.86 17.21 -12.75
N LYS A 60 -15.72 17.49 -11.77
CA LYS A 60 -15.77 16.77 -10.51
C LYS A 60 -16.99 15.87 -10.50
N PHE A 61 -16.75 14.56 -10.39
CA PHE A 61 -17.80 13.58 -10.17
C PHE A 61 -17.89 13.21 -8.70
N THR A 62 -19.09 13.27 -8.16
CA THR A 62 -19.35 12.96 -6.74
C THR A 62 -20.62 12.15 -6.60
N ARG A 63 -20.74 11.39 -5.52
CA ARG A 63 -21.99 10.80 -5.07
C ARG A 63 -22.26 11.27 -3.65
N ARG A 64 -23.52 11.48 -3.31
CA ARG A 64 -23.89 12.05 -2.01
C ARG A 64 -24.33 10.99 -1.02
N PHE A 65 -24.10 11.22 0.26
CA PHE A 65 -24.60 10.38 1.35
C PHE A 65 -25.04 11.21 2.55
N ASN A 66 -26.07 10.78 3.29
CA ASN A 66 -26.53 11.45 4.50
C ASN A 66 -25.99 10.75 5.76
N PRO A 67 -25.02 11.35 6.48
CA PRO A 67 -24.44 10.73 7.68
C PRO A 67 -25.48 10.48 8.79
N ASN A 68 -26.61 11.22 8.81
CA ASN A 68 -27.67 11.07 9.82
C ASN A 68 -28.65 9.93 9.51
N ARG A 69 -28.53 9.28 8.35
CA ARG A 69 -29.44 8.22 7.89
C ARG A 69 -28.79 6.85 7.81
N LYS A 70 -27.55 6.72 8.30
CA LYS A 70 -26.81 5.45 8.28
C LYS A 70 -27.50 4.39 9.14
N GLY A 71 -27.93 3.31 8.51
CA GLY A 71 -28.44 2.11 9.16
C GLY A 71 -27.33 1.18 9.65
N ALA A 72 -27.71 0.17 10.43
CA ALA A 72 -26.77 -0.81 11.00
C ALA A 72 -26.05 -1.67 9.95
N ASN A 73 -26.68 -1.86 8.78
CA ASN A 73 -26.15 -2.69 7.70
C ASN A 73 -25.54 -1.86 6.55
N ASP A 74 -25.55 -0.54 6.68
CA ASP A 74 -24.98 0.34 5.67
C ASP A 74 -23.45 0.37 5.75
N PRO A 75 -22.75 0.43 4.60
CA PRO A 75 -21.29 0.46 4.58
C PRO A 75 -20.75 1.76 5.17
N GLU A 76 -19.57 1.68 5.79
CA GLU A 76 -18.77 2.88 6.07
C GLU A 76 -18.28 3.49 4.76
N LEU A 77 -18.44 4.81 4.63
CA LEU A 77 -18.02 5.56 3.45
C LEU A 77 -16.81 6.42 3.78
N ASN A 78 -15.77 6.30 2.96
CA ASN A 78 -14.59 7.12 2.97
C ASN A 78 -14.69 8.15 1.84
N ALA A 79 -14.78 9.42 2.25
CA ALA A 79 -14.91 10.58 1.36
C ALA A 79 -13.57 11.21 0.97
N ASN A 80 -12.43 10.57 1.32
CA ASN A 80 -11.12 11.11 0.99
C ASN A 80 -10.85 11.06 -0.52
N LEU A 81 -9.98 11.96 -0.99
CA LEU A 81 -9.52 12.01 -2.38
C LEU A 81 -8.86 10.71 -2.84
N TYR A 82 -8.15 10.05 -1.90
CA TYR A 82 -7.52 8.76 -2.12
C TYR A 82 -8.07 7.73 -1.14
N VAL A 83 -8.56 6.61 -1.68
CA VAL A 83 -9.13 5.50 -0.92
C VAL A 83 -8.53 4.21 -1.47
N GLY A 84 -7.65 3.57 -0.70
CA GLY A 84 -7.08 2.28 -1.07
C GLY A 84 -8.04 1.13 -0.82
N LEU A 85 -7.78 -0.01 -1.47
CA LEU A 85 -8.43 -1.28 -1.13
C LEU A 85 -7.62 -1.98 -0.04
N PRO A 86 -8.22 -2.30 1.12
CA PRO A 86 -7.58 -3.14 2.12
C PRO A 86 -7.15 -4.49 1.51
N ALA A 87 -5.93 -4.93 1.83
CA ALA A 87 -5.41 -6.21 1.35
C ALA A 87 -6.27 -7.37 1.88
N GLY A 88 -6.52 -8.38 1.04
CA GLY A 88 -7.25 -9.58 1.43
C GLY A 88 -8.74 -9.36 1.74
N LEU A 89 -9.36 -8.31 1.20
CA LEU A 89 -10.82 -8.19 1.22
C LEU A 89 -11.48 -9.35 0.45
N VAL A 90 -12.59 -9.86 1.00
CA VAL A 90 -13.39 -10.92 0.38
C VAL A 90 -14.22 -10.37 -0.79
N SER A 91 -14.73 -9.15 -0.67
CA SER A 91 -15.55 -8.47 -1.69
C SER A 91 -15.02 -7.05 -1.94
N PRO A 92 -13.86 -6.91 -2.60
CA PRO A 92 -13.25 -5.60 -2.88
C PRO A 92 -14.08 -4.73 -3.84
N ASP A 93 -14.89 -5.37 -4.70
CA ASP A 93 -15.80 -4.72 -5.62
C ASP A 93 -16.93 -3.96 -4.92
N SER A 94 -17.40 -4.45 -3.76
CA SER A 94 -18.38 -3.75 -2.91
C SER A 94 -17.76 -2.73 -1.94
N HIS A 95 -16.43 -2.61 -1.91
CA HIS A 95 -15.75 -1.74 -0.95
C HIS A 95 -16.16 -0.26 -1.14
N ASN A 96 -16.16 0.49 -0.05
CA ASN A 96 -16.53 1.90 -0.02
C ASN A 96 -17.92 2.21 -0.62
N GLY A 97 -18.88 1.30 -0.44
CA GLY A 97 -20.27 1.50 -0.83
C GLY A 97 -20.53 1.49 -2.33
N ASN A 98 -19.70 0.81 -3.13
CA ASN A 98 -19.91 0.71 -4.57
C ASN A 98 -21.32 0.17 -4.88
N PRO A 99 -22.17 0.94 -5.57
CA PRO A 99 -23.57 0.56 -5.77
C PRO A 99 -23.76 -0.48 -6.89
N ASP A 100 -22.72 -0.78 -7.66
CA ASP A 100 -22.75 -1.70 -8.78
C ASP A 100 -21.60 -2.73 -8.70
N PRO A 101 -21.55 -3.56 -7.64
CA PRO A 101 -20.55 -4.61 -7.51
C PRO A 101 -20.75 -5.70 -8.57
N GLY A 102 -19.68 -6.41 -8.90
CA GLY A 102 -19.71 -7.47 -9.90
C GLY A 102 -18.39 -7.66 -10.63
N GLN A 103 -18.27 -8.82 -11.28
CA GLN A 103 -17.15 -9.12 -12.16
C GLN A 103 -17.11 -8.11 -13.33
N ASP A 104 -15.91 -7.64 -13.66
CA ASP A 104 -15.63 -6.66 -14.71
C ASP A 104 -16.27 -5.27 -14.51
N LYS A 105 -16.84 -4.99 -13.33
CA LYS A 105 -17.37 -3.67 -12.96
C LYS A 105 -16.33 -2.89 -12.16
N PRO A 106 -15.93 -1.68 -12.60
CA PRO A 106 -14.99 -0.87 -11.85
C PRO A 106 -15.64 -0.30 -10.59
N ASN A 107 -14.94 -0.40 -9.46
CA ASN A 107 -15.33 0.33 -8.25
C ASN A 107 -14.88 1.79 -8.37
N GLN A 108 -15.85 2.69 -8.60
CA GLN A 108 -15.61 4.12 -8.86
C GLN A 108 -15.33 4.94 -7.58
N HIS A 109 -15.50 4.31 -6.43
CA HIS A 109 -15.37 4.91 -5.11
C HIS A 109 -14.02 4.58 -4.45
N VAL A 110 -13.09 3.98 -5.18
CA VAL A 110 -11.71 3.73 -4.73
C VAL A 110 -10.71 4.36 -5.69
N SER A 111 -9.49 4.58 -5.20
CA SER A 111 -8.36 4.97 -6.04
C SER A 111 -7.94 3.81 -6.92
N LEU A 112 -7.64 4.12 -8.17
CA LEU A 112 -7.11 3.17 -9.13
C LEU A 112 -5.62 3.42 -9.33
N MET A 113 -4.89 2.40 -9.79
CA MET A 113 -3.52 2.60 -10.23
C MET A 113 -3.48 3.70 -11.30
N SER A 114 -2.47 4.56 -11.22
CA SER A 114 -2.25 5.63 -12.19
C SER A 114 -2.25 5.09 -13.62
N HIS A 115 -2.77 5.88 -14.57
CA HIS A 115 -2.71 5.54 -15.99
C HIS A 115 -1.28 5.42 -16.52
N LEU A 116 -0.30 5.96 -15.80
CA LEU A 116 1.12 5.72 -16.03
C LEU A 116 1.46 4.23 -16.20
N TYR A 117 0.78 3.33 -15.48
CA TYR A 117 1.05 1.89 -15.56
C TYR A 117 0.35 1.18 -16.73
N ARG A 118 -0.64 1.85 -17.35
CA ARG A 118 -1.39 1.35 -18.51
C ARG A 118 -0.94 1.99 -19.82
N THR A 119 -0.14 3.05 -19.73
CA THR A 119 0.28 3.86 -20.86
C THR A 119 1.81 3.96 -20.87
N HIS A 120 2.42 3.99 -22.05
CA HIS A 120 3.87 4.23 -22.15
C HIS A 120 4.21 5.74 -22.06
N SER A 121 3.45 6.49 -21.26
CA SER A 121 3.52 7.96 -21.23
C SER A 121 4.82 8.49 -20.62
N ASP A 122 5.45 7.73 -19.72
CA ASP A 122 6.73 8.08 -19.10
C ASP A 122 7.58 6.82 -18.85
N PRO A 123 8.35 6.36 -19.85
CA PRO A 123 9.10 5.11 -19.77
C PRO A 123 10.19 5.13 -18.69
N ASP A 124 10.68 6.31 -18.28
CA ASP A 124 11.70 6.42 -17.24
C ASP A 124 11.16 6.01 -15.86
N LEU A 125 9.90 6.36 -15.56
CA LEU A 125 9.25 5.97 -14.30
C LEU A 125 8.99 4.46 -14.22
N MET A 126 8.84 3.79 -15.37
CA MET A 126 8.46 2.39 -15.51
C MET A 126 9.64 1.41 -15.62
N LYS A 127 10.88 1.88 -15.47
CA LYS A 127 12.06 1.01 -15.48
C LYS A 127 11.99 -0.02 -14.34
N SER A 128 12.39 -1.26 -14.65
CA SER A 128 12.63 -2.28 -13.63
C SER A 128 13.81 -1.84 -12.75
N ARG A 129 13.59 -1.79 -11.44
CA ARG A 129 14.59 -1.36 -10.46
C ARG A 129 15.10 -2.58 -9.70
N ILE A 130 16.39 -2.87 -9.86
CA ILE A 130 17.06 -3.93 -9.10
C ILE A 130 17.52 -3.39 -7.73
N ILE A 131 18.17 -2.24 -7.74
CA ILE A 131 18.58 -1.48 -6.55
C ILE A 131 18.50 0.02 -6.86
N SER A 132 18.14 0.84 -5.87
CA SER A 132 18.01 2.30 -6.05
C SER A 132 18.95 3.10 -5.14
N SER A 133 19.27 4.34 -5.52
CA SER A 133 20.01 5.26 -4.65
C SER A 133 19.26 5.57 -3.35
N ALA A 134 17.93 5.63 -3.41
CA ALA A 134 17.07 5.78 -2.23
C ALA A 134 17.25 4.60 -1.27
N GLU A 135 17.20 3.38 -1.79
CA GLU A 135 17.44 2.16 -1.02
C GLU A 135 18.82 2.13 -0.37
N VAL A 136 19.89 2.45 -1.13
CA VAL A 136 21.25 2.52 -0.58
C VAL A 136 21.33 3.55 0.55
N SER A 137 20.72 4.72 0.37
CA SER A 137 20.70 5.76 1.41
C SER A 137 20.02 5.26 2.68
N PHE A 138 18.88 4.56 2.57
CA PHE A 138 18.22 3.97 3.74
C PHE A 138 19.03 2.82 4.39
N ILE A 139 19.77 2.04 3.60
CA ILE A 139 20.71 1.04 4.13
C ILE A 139 21.82 1.72 4.94
N LEU A 140 22.38 2.82 4.43
CA LEU A 140 23.39 3.61 5.15
C LEU A 140 22.79 4.27 6.40
N ALA A 141 21.55 4.74 6.36
CA ALA A 141 20.86 5.30 7.52
C ALA A 141 20.73 4.27 8.65
N GLU A 142 20.31 3.04 8.33
CA GLU A 142 20.22 1.96 9.31
C GLU A 142 21.61 1.52 9.81
N ALA A 143 22.61 1.46 8.93
CA ALA A 143 23.99 1.15 9.32
C ALA A 143 24.54 2.19 10.30
N ALA A 144 24.29 3.48 10.06
CA ALA A 144 24.65 4.55 10.99
C ALA A 144 23.93 4.41 12.34
N LEU A 145 22.63 4.03 12.35
CA LEU A 145 21.90 3.74 13.61
C LEU A 145 22.52 2.57 14.39
N LYS A 146 23.11 1.60 13.69
CA LYS A 146 23.84 0.47 14.30
C LYS A 146 25.26 0.85 14.76
N GLY A 147 25.67 2.11 14.60
CA GLY A 147 26.99 2.59 14.98
C GLY A 147 28.10 2.28 13.96
N TRP A 148 27.74 1.90 12.73
CA TRP A 148 28.74 1.63 11.68
C TRP A 148 29.23 2.93 11.06
N SER A 149 30.50 2.97 10.69
CA SER A 149 31.11 4.14 10.04
C SER A 149 30.75 4.18 8.56
N VAL A 150 29.76 5.02 8.21
CA VAL A 150 29.21 5.13 6.85
C VAL A 150 29.21 6.57 6.30
N ASN A 151 30.13 7.40 6.79
CA ASN A 151 30.33 8.78 6.34
C ASN A 151 29.04 9.63 6.29
N GLY A 152 28.41 9.81 7.46
CA GLY A 152 27.15 10.55 7.62
C GLY A 152 26.41 10.11 8.88
N SER A 153 25.37 10.84 9.24
CA SER A 153 24.47 10.45 10.34
C SER A 153 23.31 9.60 9.81
N ALA A 154 22.59 8.92 10.72
CA ALA A 154 21.35 8.25 10.35
C ALA A 154 20.31 9.22 9.76
N GLU A 155 20.24 10.44 10.32
CA GLU A 155 19.36 11.50 9.85
C GLU A 155 19.72 11.97 8.44
N SER A 156 21.01 12.23 8.16
CA SER A 156 21.42 12.71 6.83
C SER A 156 21.09 11.68 5.75
N HIS A 157 21.43 10.41 5.99
CA HIS A 157 21.14 9.32 5.06
C HIS A 157 19.64 9.02 4.91
N TYR A 158 18.86 9.20 5.98
CA TYR A 158 17.39 9.10 5.92
C TYR A 158 16.79 10.17 5.01
N LEU A 159 17.23 11.42 5.18
CA LEU A 159 16.79 12.56 4.37
C LEU A 159 17.22 12.42 2.91
N ASP A 160 18.43 11.90 2.66
CA ASP A 160 18.92 11.58 1.31
C ASP A 160 18.08 10.48 0.66
N GLY A 161 17.69 9.45 1.42
CA GLY A 161 16.81 8.38 0.94
C GLY A 161 15.44 8.90 0.50
N ILE A 162 14.85 9.81 1.28
CA ILE A 162 13.60 10.47 0.90
C ILE A 162 13.81 11.29 -0.38
N ARG A 163 14.83 12.14 -0.41
CA ARG A 163 15.11 13.01 -1.57
C ARG A 163 15.31 12.21 -2.85
N ASN A 164 16.16 11.18 -2.80
CA ASN A 164 16.44 10.28 -3.92
C ASN A 164 15.16 9.58 -4.42
N SER A 165 14.26 9.20 -3.51
CA SER A 165 12.98 8.64 -3.88
C SER A 165 12.08 9.67 -4.57
N LEU A 166 12.00 10.90 -4.05
CA LEU A 166 11.23 11.97 -4.67
C LEU A 166 11.75 12.34 -6.06
N ILE A 167 13.07 12.43 -6.24
CA ILE A 167 13.71 12.63 -7.56
C ILE A 167 13.30 11.52 -8.52
N THR A 168 13.37 10.25 -8.08
CA THR A 168 13.00 9.08 -8.89
C THR A 168 11.57 9.18 -9.43
N TRP A 169 10.67 9.78 -8.65
CA TRP A 169 9.25 9.92 -8.99
C TRP A 169 8.88 11.32 -9.46
N LYS A 170 9.86 12.16 -9.81
CA LYS A 170 9.67 13.55 -10.31
C LYS A 170 8.87 14.43 -9.34
N GLN A 171 9.16 14.33 -8.05
CA GLN A 171 8.51 15.06 -6.95
C GLN A 171 9.52 15.82 -6.06
N GLU A 172 10.72 16.13 -6.57
CA GLU A 172 11.78 16.78 -5.76
C GLU A 172 11.34 18.14 -5.20
N ASP A 173 10.53 18.90 -5.92
CA ASP A 173 10.05 20.22 -5.48
C ASP A 173 9.28 20.16 -4.15
N ALA A 174 8.63 19.03 -3.85
CA ALA A 174 7.90 18.83 -2.60
C ALA A 174 8.80 18.48 -1.41
N TYR A 175 10.10 18.25 -1.62
CA TYR A 175 11.03 17.72 -0.61
C TYR A 175 11.04 18.56 0.67
N GLY A 176 11.25 19.87 0.54
CA GLY A 176 11.45 20.76 1.69
C GLY A 176 10.25 20.77 2.65
N GLU A 177 9.03 20.88 2.11
CA GLU A 177 7.82 20.78 2.91
C GLU A 177 7.59 19.36 3.44
N PHE A 178 7.86 18.34 2.63
CA PHE A 178 7.56 16.95 2.98
C PHE A 178 8.40 16.46 4.17
N VAL A 179 9.70 16.75 4.19
CA VAL A 179 10.58 16.29 5.29
C VAL A 179 10.34 17.02 6.60
N ALA A 180 9.67 18.17 6.59
CA ALA A 180 9.32 18.91 7.79
C ALA A 180 8.01 18.43 8.45
N ARG A 181 7.25 17.54 7.79
CA ARG A 181 5.94 17.09 8.30
C ARG A 181 6.07 16.16 9.49
N ASP A 182 5.11 16.24 10.40
CA ASP A 182 4.95 15.28 11.49
C ASP A 182 4.87 13.84 10.95
N GLY A 183 5.65 12.95 11.55
CA GLY A 183 5.79 11.56 11.12
C GLY A 183 6.79 11.34 9.97
N ILE A 184 7.23 12.39 9.28
CA ILE A 184 8.32 12.34 8.29
C ILE A 184 9.60 12.98 8.85
N ALA A 185 9.50 14.08 9.60
CA ALA A 185 10.64 14.69 10.26
C ALA A 185 11.39 13.65 11.10
N PHE A 186 12.71 13.58 10.93
CA PHE A 186 13.52 12.54 11.56
C PHE A 186 13.42 12.64 13.08
N ASN A 187 13.17 11.50 13.72
CA ASN A 187 13.07 11.39 15.16
C ASN A 187 13.89 10.19 15.63
N SER A 188 14.95 10.46 16.39
CA SER A 188 15.87 9.44 16.87
C SER A 188 15.19 8.37 17.74
N ALA A 189 14.09 8.70 18.43
CA ALA A 189 13.36 7.75 19.27
C ALA A 189 12.59 6.68 18.47
N ASN A 190 12.30 6.92 17.19
CA ASN A 190 11.62 5.96 16.31
C ASN A 190 12.35 5.77 14.96
N ALA A 191 13.65 6.09 14.90
CA ALA A 191 14.40 6.20 13.66
C ALA A 191 14.37 4.93 12.80
N LEU A 192 14.50 3.73 13.40
CA LEU A 192 14.43 2.48 12.65
C LEU A 192 13.06 2.30 11.97
N GLN A 193 11.98 2.60 12.69
CA GLN A 193 10.62 2.54 12.12
C GLN A 193 10.48 3.53 10.96
N GLN A 194 10.97 4.76 11.11
CA GLN A 194 10.90 5.77 10.06
C GLN A 194 11.70 5.37 8.82
N ILE A 195 12.96 4.94 9.01
CA ILE A 195 13.84 4.52 7.91
C ILE A 195 13.22 3.36 7.13
N ILE A 196 12.79 2.30 7.81
CA ILE A 196 12.23 1.13 7.13
C ILE A 196 10.88 1.45 6.49
N THR A 197 10.05 2.29 7.12
CA THR A 197 8.78 2.71 6.52
C THR A 197 9.01 3.52 5.24
N GLN A 198 9.96 4.47 5.25
CA GLN A 198 10.27 5.25 4.03
C GLN A 198 10.97 4.40 2.96
N LYS A 199 11.81 3.44 3.35
CA LYS A 199 12.40 2.45 2.45
C LYS A 199 11.31 1.59 1.80
N TRP A 200 10.35 1.09 2.57
CA TRP A 200 9.20 0.33 2.08
C TRP A 200 8.38 1.14 1.05
N ILE A 201 8.14 2.44 1.32
CA ILE A 201 7.46 3.33 0.37
C ILE A 201 8.32 3.53 -0.90
N ALA A 202 9.62 3.78 -0.76
CA ALA A 202 10.52 3.97 -1.90
C ALA A 202 10.63 2.73 -2.79
N SER A 203 10.45 1.54 -2.22
CA SER A 203 10.44 0.24 -2.90
C SER A 203 9.12 -0.11 -3.59
N TRP A 204 8.31 0.89 -3.99
CA TRP A 204 7.04 0.70 -4.70
C TRP A 204 7.12 -0.28 -5.89
N THR A 205 8.21 -0.23 -6.68
CA THR A 205 8.45 -1.18 -7.79
C THR A 205 9.45 -2.30 -7.44
N GLY A 206 9.80 -2.47 -6.17
CA GLY A 206 10.82 -3.39 -5.64
C GLY A 206 10.30 -4.21 -4.46
N ALA A 207 9.14 -4.87 -4.63
CA ALA A 207 8.40 -5.49 -3.54
C ALA A 207 9.14 -6.62 -2.80
N VAL A 208 10.09 -7.30 -3.44
CA VAL A 208 10.85 -8.40 -2.83
C VAL A 208 11.72 -7.89 -1.68
N GLU A 209 12.45 -6.80 -1.89
CA GLU A 209 13.28 -6.18 -0.86
C GLU A 209 12.42 -5.60 0.27
N ALA A 210 11.29 -4.97 -0.07
CA ALA A 210 10.33 -4.49 0.92
C ALA A 210 9.79 -5.62 1.83
N TRP A 211 9.53 -6.80 1.27
CA TRP A 211 9.09 -7.96 2.06
C TRP A 211 10.24 -8.56 2.89
N MET A 212 11.48 -8.54 2.40
CA MET A 212 12.67 -8.91 3.18
C MET A 212 12.88 -7.98 4.39
N ASP A 213 12.79 -6.66 4.17
CA ASP A 213 12.93 -5.66 5.23
C ASP A 213 11.85 -5.80 6.30
N PHE A 214 10.60 -6.03 5.89
CA PHE A 214 9.53 -6.34 6.82
C PHE A 214 9.87 -7.57 7.66
N ARG A 215 10.28 -8.69 7.04
CA ARG A 215 10.58 -9.93 7.77
C ARG A 215 11.69 -9.76 8.80
N ARG A 216 12.75 -9.01 8.48
CA ARG A 216 13.89 -8.83 9.41
C ARG A 216 13.65 -7.78 10.49
N THR A 217 12.74 -6.83 10.29
CA THR A 217 12.54 -5.69 11.22
C THR A 217 11.20 -5.66 11.93
N GLY A 218 10.16 -6.21 11.31
CA GLY A 218 8.75 -6.03 11.70
C GLY A 218 8.13 -4.71 11.22
N TRP A 219 8.85 -3.90 10.43
CA TRP A 219 8.38 -2.61 9.94
C TRP A 219 8.19 -2.58 8.41
N PRO A 220 7.21 -1.82 7.88
CA PRO A 220 6.12 -1.19 8.63
C PRO A 220 5.23 -2.24 9.34
N ASP A 221 4.44 -1.83 10.31
CA ASP A 221 3.57 -2.74 11.09
C ASP A 221 2.38 -3.21 10.24
N LEU A 222 2.65 -4.12 9.32
CA LEU A 222 1.68 -4.67 8.37
C LEU A 222 0.73 -5.64 9.07
N LYS A 223 -0.56 -5.52 8.75
CA LYS A 223 -1.61 -6.42 9.25
C LYS A 223 -2.10 -7.34 8.15
N ALA A 224 -2.43 -8.58 8.51
CA ALA A 224 -3.03 -9.50 7.58
C ALA A 224 -4.47 -9.05 7.23
N GLY A 225 -4.87 -9.29 5.99
CA GLY A 225 -6.22 -9.03 5.52
C GLY A 225 -7.25 -10.00 6.11
N PRO A 226 -8.56 -9.69 6.02
CA PRO A 226 -9.61 -10.52 6.60
C PRO A 226 -9.73 -11.92 5.96
N ALA A 227 -9.27 -12.11 4.73
CA ALA A 227 -9.20 -13.43 4.10
C ALA A 227 -7.99 -14.28 4.53
N SER A 228 -7.03 -13.71 5.27
CA SER A 228 -5.90 -14.47 5.79
C SER A 228 -6.37 -15.40 6.92
N PRO A 229 -5.96 -16.68 6.93
CA PRO A 229 -6.33 -17.59 8.01
C PRO A 229 -5.50 -17.35 9.29
N GLN A 230 -4.50 -16.46 9.24
CA GLN A 230 -3.75 -16.01 10.40
C GLN A 230 -3.78 -14.47 10.48
N PRO A 231 -3.73 -13.89 11.70
CA PRO A 231 -3.76 -12.44 11.89
C PRO A 231 -2.44 -11.73 11.51
N VAL A 232 -1.43 -12.49 11.06
CA VAL A 232 -0.09 -12.00 10.72
C VAL A 232 0.32 -12.41 9.30
N LEU A 233 1.21 -11.62 8.68
CA LEU A 233 1.69 -11.88 7.32
C LEU A 233 2.56 -13.17 7.26
N PRO A 234 2.50 -13.93 6.16
CA PRO A 234 3.38 -15.07 5.93
C PRO A 234 4.84 -14.64 5.72
N LEU A 235 5.78 -15.52 6.07
CA LEU A 235 7.22 -15.26 6.04
C LEU A 235 7.96 -15.98 4.91
N ARG A 236 7.30 -16.94 4.27
CA ARG A 236 7.86 -17.76 3.20
C ARG A 236 6.77 -18.35 2.32
N PHE A 237 7.15 -18.76 1.12
CA PHE A 237 6.36 -19.71 0.34
C PHE A 237 6.63 -21.14 0.84
N ILE A 238 5.61 -22.00 0.79
CA ILE A 238 5.75 -23.42 1.14
C ILE A 238 6.48 -24.17 0.02
N TYR A 239 7.14 -25.28 0.37
CA TYR A 239 7.56 -26.24 -0.67
C TYR A 239 6.31 -26.87 -1.28
N GLY A 240 6.18 -26.81 -2.61
CA GLY A 240 5.04 -27.36 -3.34
C GLY A 240 4.99 -28.89 -3.29
N SER A 241 3.82 -29.47 -3.55
CA SER A 241 3.62 -30.92 -3.56
C SER A 241 4.47 -31.64 -4.62
N ALA A 242 4.69 -31.02 -5.78
CA ALA A 242 5.53 -31.58 -6.84
C ALA A 242 6.96 -31.83 -6.36
N GLU A 243 7.56 -30.87 -5.65
CA GLU A 243 8.94 -31.00 -5.15
C GLU A 243 9.04 -32.01 -4.01
N GLN A 244 8.03 -32.08 -3.14
CA GLN A 244 7.94 -33.10 -2.08
C GLN A 244 7.88 -34.52 -2.66
N LEU A 245 7.25 -34.71 -3.83
CA LEU A 245 7.19 -36.01 -4.52
C LEU A 245 8.48 -36.33 -5.29
N ALA A 246 9.06 -35.34 -5.96
CA ALA A 246 10.26 -35.53 -6.79
C ALA A 246 11.55 -35.65 -5.97
N ASN A 247 11.61 -35.03 -4.80
CA ASN A 247 12.82 -34.91 -3.99
C ASN A 247 12.54 -35.06 -2.47
N PRO A 248 11.88 -36.16 -2.03
CA PRO A 248 11.33 -36.28 -0.69
C PRO A 248 12.38 -36.16 0.42
N THR A 249 13.51 -36.87 0.30
CA THR A 249 14.55 -36.89 1.34
C THR A 249 15.13 -35.50 1.63
N ASN A 250 15.47 -34.73 0.59
CA ASN A 250 16.05 -33.40 0.78
C ASN A 250 15.01 -32.38 1.25
N ILE A 251 13.76 -32.51 0.81
CA ILE A 251 12.69 -31.61 1.24
C ILE A 251 12.29 -31.87 2.69
N GLU A 252 12.21 -33.12 3.12
CA GLU A 252 11.99 -33.46 4.53
C GLU A 252 13.09 -32.87 5.40
N GLU A 253 14.37 -33.01 5.03
CA GLU A 253 15.48 -32.38 5.74
C GLU A 253 15.39 -30.84 5.75
N ALA A 254 15.01 -30.23 4.64
CA ALA A 254 14.83 -28.77 4.58
C ALA A 254 13.67 -28.30 5.46
N ILE A 255 12.60 -29.09 5.57
CA ILE A 255 11.43 -28.80 6.41
C ILE A 255 11.79 -28.89 7.90
N THR A 256 12.61 -29.86 8.32
CA THR A 256 13.00 -29.98 9.74
C THR A 256 13.83 -28.81 10.25
N ARG A 257 14.50 -28.07 9.34
CA ARG A 257 15.27 -26.86 9.65
C ARG A 257 14.41 -25.60 9.81
N LEU A 258 13.10 -25.66 9.56
CA LEU A 258 12.19 -24.54 9.77
C LEU A 258 11.79 -24.46 11.25
N GLU A 259 11.72 -23.25 11.79
CA GLU A 259 11.26 -23.02 13.15
C GLU A 259 9.74 -22.78 13.14
N GLN A 260 8.99 -23.70 13.74
CA GLN A 260 7.54 -23.57 13.91
C GLN A 260 7.21 -22.59 15.04
N ASN A 261 6.05 -21.96 14.95
CA ASN A 261 5.52 -21.07 15.97
C ASN A 261 3.99 -21.24 16.10
N GLN A 262 3.36 -20.44 16.94
CA GLN A 262 1.92 -20.49 17.20
C GLN A 262 1.02 -20.31 15.97
N TYR A 263 1.53 -19.72 14.88
CA TYR A 263 0.79 -19.55 13.62
C TYR A 263 1.09 -20.65 12.59
N SER A 264 2.05 -21.54 12.87
CA SER A 264 2.37 -22.69 12.02
C SER A 264 1.35 -23.82 12.27
N ASN A 265 0.58 -24.16 11.24
CA ASN A 265 -0.32 -25.32 11.27
C ASN A 265 0.40 -26.66 11.02
N GLN A 266 1.60 -26.62 10.45
CA GLN A 266 2.47 -27.77 10.15
C GLN A 266 3.91 -27.29 9.94
N PRO A 267 4.93 -28.19 9.91
CA PRO A 267 6.31 -27.79 9.67
C PRO A 267 6.52 -26.97 8.40
N ASN A 268 6.02 -27.46 7.25
CA ASN A 268 6.02 -26.72 5.98
C ASN A 268 4.83 -25.74 5.90
N SER A 269 4.75 -24.82 6.84
CA SER A 269 3.79 -23.72 6.85
C SER A 269 4.41 -22.45 6.28
N GLN A 270 3.58 -21.57 5.71
CA GLN A 270 4.00 -20.24 5.25
C GLN A 270 4.31 -19.28 6.41
N TRP A 271 3.92 -19.64 7.63
CA TRP A 271 4.28 -18.92 8.86
C TRP A 271 5.48 -19.52 9.60
N SER A 272 5.99 -20.69 9.22
CA SER A 272 7.24 -21.21 9.81
C SER A 272 8.42 -20.32 9.43
N LYS A 273 9.32 -20.05 10.39
CA LYS A 273 10.43 -19.11 10.21
C LYS A 273 11.57 -19.76 9.43
N PRO A 274 11.97 -19.21 8.26
CA PRO A 274 13.21 -19.58 7.59
C PRO A 274 14.43 -19.04 8.36
N TRP A 275 15.61 -19.63 8.12
CA TRP A 275 16.85 -19.34 8.87
C TRP A 275 17.13 -17.84 9.08
N VAL A 276 16.83 -17.02 8.07
CA VAL A 276 17.10 -15.58 8.06
C VAL A 276 16.38 -14.79 9.17
N VAL A 277 15.30 -15.34 9.75
CA VAL A 277 14.54 -14.70 10.84
C VAL A 277 14.39 -15.57 12.09
N GLN A 278 15.02 -16.74 12.13
CA GLN A 278 15.00 -17.63 13.30
C GLN A 278 15.67 -16.98 14.51
N GLY A 279 15.11 -17.20 15.71
CA GLY A 279 15.65 -16.65 16.96
C GLY A 279 15.62 -15.12 17.11
N THR A 280 15.09 -14.38 16.13
CA THR A 280 15.09 -12.90 16.15
C THR A 280 13.92 -12.30 16.94
N GLY A 281 12.86 -13.08 17.20
CA GLY A 281 11.58 -12.54 17.69
C GLY A 281 10.88 -11.59 16.70
N LYS A 282 11.32 -11.55 15.44
CA LYS A 282 10.77 -10.74 14.34
C LYS A 282 10.19 -11.62 13.24
N PRO A 283 9.33 -11.07 12.36
CA PRO A 283 8.66 -9.77 12.50
C PRO A 283 7.57 -9.76 13.59
N TRP A 284 7.21 -10.94 14.07
CA TRP A 284 6.33 -11.25 15.19
C TRP A 284 6.80 -12.56 15.85
#